data_AF-A0A7R9ZUT2-F1
#
_entry.id   AF-A0A7R9ZUT2-F1
#
_cell.length_a   1.000
_cell.length_b   1.000
_cell.length_c   1.000
_cell.angle_alpha   90.00
_cell.angle_beta   90.00
_cell.angle_gamma   90.00
#
_symmetry.space_group_name_H-M   'P 1'
#
loop_
_entity.id
_entity.type
_entity.pdbx_description
1 polymer ?
#
loop_
_entity_poly.entity_id
_entity_poly.type
_entity_poly.pdbx_seq_one_letter_code
_entity_poly.pdbx_strand_id
1 'polypeptide(L)'
;MLADVRGGSESPSMARTVLKWKASQGQDKEVPYWSTLSKLNPKIVESIQNLPASGSDSVDYDSLSKLPASEWPKDSPLLSLCNTFNQIRTELRSMGEAADVPIEPPPQQELCDATSKLPGVVTTLVPGAGGYDAVACLYINRPDVVKSIGDLWSSWTSPIVCPLAVRAGEEGLRLEKE
;
A
#
# COMPACT_ATOMS: atom_id res chain seq x y z
N MET A 1 4.38 -8.13 0.85
CA MET A 1 4.43 -8.97 -0.35
C MET A 1 4.39 -8.01 -1.52
N LEU A 2 5.16 -8.26 -2.57
CA LEU A 2 5.20 -7.42 -3.76
C LEU A 2 4.78 -8.28 -4.94
N ALA A 3 4.10 -7.68 -5.91
CA ALA A 3 3.70 -8.33 -7.13
C ALA A 3 3.92 -7.39 -8.31
N ASP A 4 4.42 -7.94 -9.40
CA ASP A 4 4.47 -7.27 -10.69
C ASP A 4 3.08 -7.34 -11.34
N VAL A 5 2.64 -6.24 -11.94
CA VAL A 5 1.37 -6.15 -12.66
C VAL A 5 1.72 -5.97 -14.14
N ARG A 6 1.21 -6.83 -15.02
CA ARG A 6 1.43 -6.65 -16.45
C ARG A 6 0.64 -5.45 -16.98
N GLY A 7 1.29 -4.30 -17.08
CA GLY A 7 0.73 -3.12 -17.74
C GLY A 7 1.75 -2.05 -18.07
N GLY A 8 2.75 -1.85 -17.21
CA GLY A 8 3.82 -0.86 -17.40
C GLY A 8 3.31 0.59 -17.44
N SER A 9 4.07 1.52 -16.88
CA SER A 9 3.74 2.95 -16.95
C SER A 9 4.89 3.78 -17.50
N GLU A 10 4.54 4.88 -18.19
CA GLU A 10 5.51 5.92 -18.52
C GLU A 10 5.72 6.85 -17.31
N SER A 11 6.40 6.34 -16.29
CA SER A 11 6.63 7.03 -15.00
C SER A 11 7.08 8.49 -15.11
N PRO A 12 8.02 8.88 -16.00
CA PRO A 12 8.41 10.28 -16.15
C PRO A 12 7.28 11.16 -16.69
N SER A 13 6.40 10.62 -17.54
CA SER A 13 5.26 11.34 -18.10
C SER A 13 4.21 11.63 -17.02
N MET A 14 3.85 10.60 -16.26
CA MET A 14 2.90 10.70 -15.14
C MET A 14 3.34 11.74 -14.10
N ALA A 15 4.60 11.67 -13.66
CA ALA A 15 5.15 12.62 -12.70
C ALA A 15 5.10 14.08 -13.22
N ARG A 16 5.45 14.29 -14.50
CA ARG A 16 5.35 15.63 -15.12
C ARG A 16 3.92 16.14 -15.16
N THR A 17 2.94 15.28 -15.46
CA THR A 17 1.53 15.67 -15.50
C THR A 17 1.03 16.05 -14.11
N VAL A 18 1.33 15.27 -13.06
CA VAL A 18 1.01 15.61 -11.67
C VAL A 18 1.64 16.95 -11.25
N LEU A 19 2.90 17.19 -11.63
CA LEU A 19 3.57 18.46 -11.32
C LEU A 19 2.94 19.66 -12.04
N LYS A 20 2.54 19.50 -13.31
CA LYS A 20 1.80 20.52 -14.06
C LYS A 20 0.44 20.81 -13.42
N TRP A 21 -0.29 19.75 -13.05
CA TRP A 21 -1.55 19.88 -12.32
C TRP A 21 -1.34 20.65 -11.01
N LYS A 22 -0.35 20.27 -10.20
CA LYS A 22 -0.01 20.97 -8.94
C LYS A 22 0.29 22.45 -9.18
N ALA A 23 1.07 22.79 -10.20
CA ALA A 23 1.41 24.17 -10.53
C ALA A 23 0.17 25.00 -10.95
N SER A 24 -0.83 24.36 -11.56
CA SER A 24 -2.08 25.02 -11.96
C SER A 24 -2.99 25.44 -10.79
N GLN A 25 -2.76 24.91 -9.58
CA GLN A 25 -3.57 25.22 -8.39
C GLN A 25 -3.23 26.58 -7.75
N GLY A 26 -2.20 27.27 -8.26
CA GLY A 26 -1.72 28.57 -7.78
C GLY A 26 -0.63 28.43 -6.72
N GLN A 27 0.37 29.32 -6.77
CA GLN A 27 1.39 29.44 -5.72
C GLN A 27 0.72 29.96 -4.44
N ASP A 28 1.17 29.46 -3.28
CA ASP A 28 0.76 29.85 -1.91
C ASP A 28 -0.59 29.32 -1.37
N LYS A 29 -1.27 28.41 -2.07
CA LYS A 29 -2.46 27.72 -1.54
C LYS A 29 -2.13 26.30 -1.10
N GLU A 30 -2.85 25.80 -0.09
CA GLU A 30 -2.88 24.36 0.17
C GLU A 30 -3.41 23.67 -1.08
N VAL A 31 -2.60 22.78 -1.65
CA VAL A 31 -2.98 22.01 -2.84
C VAL A 31 -3.78 20.80 -2.35
N PRO A 32 -5.06 20.64 -2.78
CA PRO A 32 -5.88 19.48 -2.42
C PRO A 32 -5.14 18.17 -2.68
N TYR A 33 -5.38 17.15 -1.85
CA TYR A 33 -4.71 15.84 -1.88
C TYR A 33 -3.20 15.87 -1.56
N TRP A 34 -2.42 16.72 -2.24
CA TRP A 34 -0.99 16.89 -2.02
C TRP A 34 -0.67 17.35 -0.59
N SER A 35 -1.35 18.38 -0.10
CA SER A 35 -1.17 18.88 1.27
C SER A 35 -1.64 17.86 2.30
N THR A 36 -2.69 17.09 2.02
CA THR A 36 -3.18 16.01 2.89
C THR A 36 -2.18 14.88 2.98
N LEU A 37 -1.65 14.41 1.85
CA LEU A 37 -0.59 13.40 1.78
C LEU A 37 0.64 13.81 2.59
N SER A 38 1.07 15.08 2.47
CA SER A 38 2.18 15.63 3.26
C SER A 38 1.94 15.53 4.78
N LYS A 39 0.69 15.68 5.24
CA LYS A 39 0.29 15.55 6.65
C LYS A 39 0.13 14.09 7.10
N LEU A 40 -0.24 13.18 6.19
CA LEU A 40 -0.46 11.77 6.50
C LEU A 40 0.83 10.94 6.52
N ASN A 41 1.78 11.22 5.63
CA ASN A 41 3.02 10.44 5.53
C ASN A 41 3.80 10.33 6.86
N PRO A 42 4.01 11.42 7.64
CA PRO A 42 4.65 11.31 8.95
C PRO A 42 3.90 10.43 9.94
N LYS A 43 2.56 10.37 9.86
CA LYS A 43 1.74 9.54 10.75
C LYS A 43 1.97 8.04 10.53
N ILE A 44 2.24 7.61 9.29
CA ILE A 44 2.65 6.23 9.02
C ILE A 44 3.95 5.92 9.75
N VAL A 45 4.95 6.80 9.60
CA VAL A 45 6.28 6.60 10.21
C VAL A 45 6.15 6.47 11.72
N GLU A 46 5.44 7.40 12.35
CA GLU A 46 5.16 7.36 13.79
C GLU A 46 4.39 6.09 14.19
N SER A 47 3.35 5.73 13.44
CA SER A 47 2.55 4.53 13.72
C SER A 47 3.39 3.25 13.65
N ILE A 48 4.25 3.11 12.64
CA ILE A 48 5.14 1.95 12.49
C ILE A 48 6.20 1.92 13.60
N GLN A 49 6.80 3.07 13.95
CA GLN A 49 7.78 3.17 15.03
C GLN A 49 7.20 2.82 16.40
N ASN A 50 5.91 3.12 16.60
CA ASN A 50 5.18 2.81 17.83
C ASN A 50 4.55 1.41 17.81
N LEU A 51 4.66 0.64 16.72
CA LEU A 51 4.18 -0.73 16.73
C LEU A 51 5.01 -1.56 17.72
N PRO A 52 4.35 -2.30 18.62
CA PRO A 52 5.07 -3.14 19.56
C PRO A 52 5.77 -4.27 18.81
N ALA A 53 6.98 -4.57 19.27
CA ALA A 53 7.78 -5.67 18.74
C ALA A 53 6.98 -6.99 18.77
N SER A 54 7.25 -7.87 17.80
CA SER A 54 6.64 -9.19 17.76
C SER A 54 6.94 -9.95 19.08
N GLY A 55 5.89 -10.42 19.75
CA GLY A 55 6.00 -11.11 21.05
C GLY A 55 5.78 -10.21 22.28
N SER A 56 5.45 -8.92 22.09
CA SER A 56 4.89 -8.10 23.17
C SER A 56 3.44 -8.52 23.46
N ASP A 57 3.08 -8.60 24.75
CA ASP A 57 1.70 -8.89 25.19
C ASP A 57 0.68 -7.81 24.80
N SER A 58 1.14 -6.68 24.27
CA SER A 58 0.26 -5.55 23.93
C SER A 58 -0.55 -5.73 22.65
N VAL A 59 -0.11 -6.59 21.70
CA VAL A 59 -0.84 -6.86 20.45
C VAL A 59 -0.83 -8.36 20.15
N ASP A 60 -2.02 -8.96 20.18
CA ASP A 60 -2.24 -10.35 19.76
C ASP A 60 -2.31 -10.46 18.23
N TYR A 61 -1.13 -10.47 17.59
CA TYR A 61 -1.00 -10.64 16.15
C TYR A 61 -1.60 -11.97 15.64
N ASP A 62 -1.65 -13.03 16.47
CA ASP A 62 -2.20 -14.32 16.06
C ASP A 62 -3.72 -14.25 15.90
N SER A 63 -4.43 -13.63 16.84
CA SER A 63 -5.87 -13.42 16.72
C SER A 63 -6.20 -12.46 15.58
N LEU A 64 -5.46 -11.34 15.46
CA LEU A 64 -5.69 -10.36 14.39
C LEU A 64 -5.43 -10.94 12.99
N SER A 65 -4.49 -11.88 12.84
CA SER A 65 -4.19 -12.53 11.56
C SER A 65 -5.35 -13.34 10.98
N LYS A 66 -6.32 -13.72 11.83
CA LYS A 66 -7.49 -14.54 11.45
C LYS A 66 -8.71 -13.70 11.10
N LEU A 67 -8.62 -12.38 11.25
CA LEU A 67 -9.72 -11.45 11.04
C LEU A 67 -9.36 -10.44 9.94
N PRO A 68 -10.33 -10.00 9.12
CA PRO A 68 -10.13 -8.85 8.25
C PRO A 68 -9.96 -7.57 9.09
N ALA A 69 -9.28 -6.56 8.56
CA ALA A 69 -9.00 -5.32 9.28
C ALA A 69 -10.27 -4.61 9.81
N SER A 70 -11.41 -4.76 9.12
CA SER A 70 -12.71 -4.22 9.55
C SER A 70 -13.24 -4.80 10.87
N GLU A 71 -12.72 -5.94 11.30
CA GLU A 71 -13.13 -6.65 12.52
C GLU A 71 -12.10 -6.52 13.66
N TRP A 72 -11.00 -5.80 13.45
CA TRP A 72 -10.01 -5.57 14.50
C TRP A 72 -10.56 -4.65 15.61
N PRO A 73 -10.06 -4.77 16.85
CA PRO A 73 -10.42 -3.87 17.95
C PRO A 73 -10.18 -2.41 17.55
N LYS A 74 -11.09 -1.51 17.97
CA LYS A 74 -11.05 -0.09 17.59
C LYS A 74 -9.79 0.64 18.08
N ASP A 75 -9.23 0.18 19.19
CA ASP A 75 -8.01 0.65 19.83
C ASP A 75 -6.74 -0.05 19.30
N SER A 76 -6.88 -0.98 18.34
CA SER A 76 -5.74 -1.67 17.75
C SER A 76 -4.83 -0.67 17.01
N PRO A 77 -3.52 -0.64 17.32
CA PRO A 77 -2.58 0.20 16.58
C PRO A 77 -2.48 -0.20 15.10
N LEU A 78 -2.70 -1.48 14.77
CA LEU A 78 -2.76 -1.95 13.38
C LEU A 78 -3.98 -1.41 12.63
N LEU A 79 -5.12 -1.21 13.30
CA LEU A 79 -6.30 -0.61 12.68
C LEU A 79 -6.05 0.87 12.38
N SER A 80 -5.43 1.61 13.30
CA SER A 80 -5.03 3.01 13.06
C SER A 80 -4.07 3.13 11.87
N LEU A 81 -3.08 2.23 11.78
CA LEU A 81 -2.15 2.15 10.66
C LEU A 81 -2.87 1.84 9.34
N CYS A 82 -3.74 0.83 9.33
CA CYS A 82 -4.59 0.45 8.19
C CYS A 82 -5.41 1.66 7.68
N ASN A 83 -6.10 2.37 8.57
CA ASN A 83 -6.90 3.54 8.22
C ASN A 83 -6.05 4.65 7.60
N THR A 84 -4.86 4.91 8.15
CA THR A 84 -3.94 5.93 7.62
C THR A 84 -3.46 5.59 6.22
N PHE A 85 -3.09 4.32 5.96
CA PHE A 85 -2.70 3.86 4.62
C PHE A 85 -3.87 3.94 3.63
N ASN A 86 -5.07 3.52 4.02
CA ASN A 86 -6.25 3.59 3.16
C ASN A 86 -6.62 5.04 2.80
N GLN A 87 -6.44 5.96 3.76
CA GLN A 87 -6.59 7.38 3.49
C GLN A 87 -5.54 7.85 2.46
N ILE A 88 -4.26 7.53 2.64
CA ILE A 88 -3.21 7.89 1.67
C ILE A 88 -3.50 7.34 0.27
N ARG A 89 -3.92 6.08 0.17
CA ARG A 89 -4.28 5.46 -1.11
C ARG A 89 -5.45 6.20 -1.78
N THR A 90 -6.44 6.61 -1.00
CA THR A 90 -7.57 7.43 -1.48
C THR A 90 -7.10 8.79 -1.98
N GLU A 91 -6.25 9.49 -1.22
CA GLU A 91 -5.70 10.80 -1.63
C GLU A 91 -4.82 10.68 -2.89
N LEU A 92 -4.01 9.62 -3.02
CA LEU A 92 -3.21 9.35 -4.23
C LEU A 92 -4.10 9.11 -5.46
N ARG A 93 -5.17 8.33 -5.31
CA ARG A 93 -6.13 8.08 -6.40
C ARG A 93 -6.85 9.37 -6.81
N SER A 94 -7.40 10.12 -5.86
CA SER A 94 -8.07 11.40 -6.12
C SER A 94 -7.14 12.43 -6.76
N MET A 95 -5.86 12.45 -6.35
CA MET A 95 -4.84 13.27 -6.99
C MET A 95 -4.58 12.83 -8.43
N GLY A 96 -4.53 11.53 -8.69
CA GLY A 96 -4.40 10.98 -10.05
C GLY A 96 -5.56 11.38 -10.94
N GLU A 97 -6.80 11.21 -10.47
CA GLU A 97 -8.01 11.63 -11.18
C GLU A 97 -8.01 13.14 -11.48
N ALA A 98 -7.65 13.97 -10.49
CA ALA A 98 -7.59 15.42 -10.67
C ALA A 98 -6.49 15.85 -11.64
N ALA A 99 -5.39 15.10 -11.72
CA ALA A 99 -4.28 15.34 -12.63
C ALA A 99 -4.45 14.66 -14.01
N ASP A 100 -5.52 13.88 -14.23
CA ASP A 100 -5.70 13.04 -15.42
C ASP A 100 -4.54 12.04 -15.62
N VAL A 101 -4.17 11.37 -14.53
CA VAL A 101 -3.08 10.38 -14.48
C VAL A 101 -3.56 9.12 -13.77
N PRO A 102 -3.41 7.92 -14.36
CA PRO A 102 -3.83 6.67 -13.73
C PRO A 102 -2.83 6.23 -12.67
N ILE A 103 -2.71 6.96 -11.55
CA ILE A 103 -1.85 6.57 -10.42
C ILE A 103 -2.32 5.21 -9.87
N GLU A 104 -3.62 5.08 -9.62
CA GLU A 104 -4.26 3.81 -9.29
C GLU A 104 -5.45 3.60 -10.23
N PRO A 105 -5.25 2.92 -11.36
CA PRO A 105 -6.31 2.66 -12.32
C PRO A 105 -7.35 1.66 -11.79
N PRO A 106 -8.59 1.65 -12.30
CA PRO A 106 -9.68 0.82 -11.76
C PRO A 106 -9.36 -0.68 -11.62
N PRO A 107 -8.74 -1.36 -12.61
CA PRO A 107 -8.39 -2.78 -12.45
C PRO A 107 -7.39 -3.04 -11.31
N GLN A 108 -6.47 -2.09 -11.07
CA GLN A 108 -5.51 -2.17 -9.97
C GLN A 108 -6.17 -1.84 -8.63
N GLN A 109 -7.14 -0.91 -8.62
CA GLN A 109 -7.96 -0.62 -7.46
C GLN A 109 -8.74 -1.86 -7.01
N GLU A 110 -9.41 -2.57 -7.94
CA GLU A 110 -10.20 -3.77 -7.64
C GLU A 110 -9.34 -4.87 -6.99
N LEU A 111 -8.15 -5.13 -7.54
CA LEU A 111 -7.18 -6.08 -6.97
C LEU A 111 -6.77 -5.70 -5.55
N CYS A 112 -6.41 -4.44 -5.33
CA CYS A 112 -6.02 -3.92 -4.02
C CYS A 112 -7.19 -3.99 -3.02
N ASP A 113 -8.41 -3.64 -3.43
CA ASP A 113 -9.61 -3.70 -2.59
C ASP A 113 -9.98 -5.13 -2.21
N ALA A 114 -9.84 -6.09 -3.14
CA ALA A 114 -10.03 -7.50 -2.85
C ALA A 114 -8.97 -8.04 -1.89
N THR A 115 -7.70 -7.70 -2.13
CA THR A 115 -6.58 -8.15 -1.29
C THR A 115 -6.69 -7.55 0.13
N SER A 116 -7.11 -6.30 0.27
CA SER A 116 -7.28 -5.63 1.57
C SER A 116 -8.38 -6.24 2.46
N LYS A 117 -9.31 -7.00 1.88
CA LYS A 117 -10.39 -7.69 2.61
C LYS A 117 -9.95 -9.05 3.18
N LEU A 118 -8.77 -9.55 2.81
CA LEU A 118 -8.27 -10.82 3.31
C LEU A 118 -7.90 -10.71 4.80
N PRO A 119 -8.13 -11.77 5.61
CA PRO A 119 -7.69 -11.82 6.99
C PRO A 119 -6.19 -11.54 7.15
N GLY A 120 -5.85 -10.76 8.17
CA GLY A 120 -4.46 -10.42 8.49
C GLY A 120 -3.78 -9.43 7.55
N VAL A 121 -4.46 -8.93 6.51
CA VAL A 121 -3.95 -7.84 5.66
C VAL A 121 -4.17 -6.50 6.35
N VAL A 122 -3.09 -5.72 6.47
CA VAL A 122 -3.13 -4.35 7.03
C VAL A 122 -3.55 -3.37 5.95
N THR A 123 -2.92 -3.43 4.77
CA THR A 123 -3.26 -2.58 3.62
C THR A 123 -2.64 -3.13 2.34
N THR A 124 -3.11 -2.62 1.21
CA THR A 124 -2.52 -2.81 -0.11
C THR A 124 -2.22 -1.46 -0.72
N LEU A 125 -1.12 -1.38 -1.46
CA LEU A 125 -0.57 -0.14 -1.98
C LEU A 125 -0.20 -0.32 -3.45
N VAL A 126 -0.22 0.78 -4.18
CA VAL A 126 0.41 0.89 -5.49
C VAL A 126 1.75 1.62 -5.30
N PRO A 127 2.89 0.90 -5.31
CA PRO A 127 4.21 1.52 -5.16
C PRO A 127 4.63 2.30 -6.41
N GLY A 128 5.63 3.17 -6.23
CA GLY A 128 6.24 3.92 -7.33
C GLY A 128 5.32 5.00 -7.91
N ALA A 129 5.38 5.19 -9.23
CA ALA A 129 4.51 6.13 -9.94
C ALA A 129 3.07 5.60 -10.08
N GLY A 130 2.88 4.29 -9.92
CA GLY A 130 1.65 3.58 -10.19
C GLY A 130 1.40 3.31 -11.67
N GLY A 131 0.13 3.17 -12.05
CA GLY A 131 -0.27 2.90 -13.43
C GLY A 131 0.09 1.50 -13.91
N TYR A 132 -0.37 0.46 -13.21
CA TYR A 132 -0.21 -0.95 -13.61
C TYR A 132 1.23 -1.50 -13.56
N ASP A 133 2.13 -0.91 -12.77
CA ASP A 133 3.51 -1.41 -12.63
C ASP A 133 3.59 -2.52 -11.57
N ALA A 134 3.22 -2.23 -10.33
CA ALA A 134 3.28 -3.20 -9.25
C ALA A 134 2.18 -2.98 -8.21
N VAL A 135 1.94 -3.98 -7.37
CA VAL A 135 1.16 -3.86 -6.14
C VAL A 135 1.95 -4.39 -4.96
N ALA A 136 1.81 -3.73 -3.82
CA ALA A 136 2.40 -4.15 -2.56
C ALA A 136 1.30 -4.42 -1.52
N CYS A 137 1.56 -5.36 -0.62
CA CYS A 137 0.68 -5.69 0.49
C CYS A 137 1.48 -5.70 1.79
N LEU A 138 0.99 -4.96 2.79
CA LEU A 138 1.43 -5.02 4.18
C LEU A 138 0.48 -5.95 4.94
N TYR A 139 1.03 -6.95 5.63
CA TYR A 139 0.26 -8.02 6.25
C TYR A 139 0.94 -8.56 7.51
N ILE A 140 0.18 -9.20 8.38
CA ILE A 140 0.70 -9.91 9.55
C ILE A 140 1.35 -11.21 9.08
N ASN A 141 2.65 -11.37 9.34
CA ASN A 141 3.44 -12.46 8.79
C ASN A 141 3.08 -13.82 9.43
N ARG A 142 2.07 -14.50 8.85
CA ARG A 142 1.64 -15.86 9.17
C ARG A 142 1.48 -16.70 7.90
N PRO A 143 1.76 -18.01 7.94
CA PRO A 143 1.66 -18.87 6.75
C PRO A 143 0.31 -18.79 6.03
N ASP A 144 -0.78 -18.82 6.79
CA ASP A 144 -2.14 -18.79 6.21
C ASP A 144 -2.47 -17.45 5.52
N VAL A 145 -1.97 -16.34 6.08
CA VAL A 145 -2.13 -15.00 5.47
C VAL A 145 -1.32 -14.90 4.18
N VAL A 146 -0.08 -15.39 4.17
CA VAL A 146 0.75 -15.41 2.96
C VAL A 146 0.09 -16.28 1.88
N LYS A 147 -0.42 -17.45 2.27
CA LYS A 147 -1.11 -18.37 1.35
C LYS A 147 -2.38 -17.73 0.77
N SER A 148 -3.22 -17.09 1.58
CA SER A 148 -4.46 -16.48 1.10
C SER A 148 -4.21 -15.34 0.10
N ILE A 149 -3.20 -14.50 0.35
CA ILE A 149 -2.78 -13.45 -0.60
C ILE A 149 -2.28 -14.08 -1.90
N GLY A 150 -1.43 -15.12 -1.81
CA GLY A 150 -0.90 -15.82 -2.99
C GLY A 150 -1.99 -16.51 -3.82
N ASP A 151 -2.95 -17.17 -3.17
CA ASP A 151 -4.09 -17.82 -3.81
C ASP A 151 -4.97 -16.78 -4.54
N LEU A 152 -5.21 -15.61 -3.92
CA LEU A 152 -5.95 -14.52 -4.55
C LEU A 152 -5.22 -13.96 -5.78
N TRP A 153 -3.93 -13.63 -5.63
CA TRP A 153 -3.15 -13.04 -6.72
C TRP A 153 -2.92 -13.99 -7.89
N SER A 154 -2.72 -15.29 -7.63
CA SER A 154 -2.56 -16.30 -8.67
C SER A 154 -3.84 -16.62 -9.44
N SER A 155 -5.01 -16.40 -8.83
CA SER A 155 -6.31 -16.57 -9.49
C SER A 155 -6.82 -15.30 -10.17
N TRP A 156 -6.14 -14.15 -9.99
CA TRP A 156 -6.55 -12.88 -10.57
C TRP A 156 -6.23 -12.82 -12.07
N THR A 157 -7.24 -12.56 -12.90
CA THR A 157 -7.10 -12.64 -14.36
C THR A 157 -6.89 -11.29 -15.06
N SER A 158 -7.30 -10.19 -14.42
CA SER A 158 -7.19 -8.85 -15.00
C SER A 158 -7.07 -7.80 -13.89
N PRO A 159 -5.89 -7.18 -13.69
CA PRO A 159 -4.66 -7.41 -14.45
C PRO A 159 -4.00 -8.75 -14.08
N ILE A 160 -3.11 -9.26 -14.93
CA ILE A 160 -2.28 -10.43 -14.57
C ILE A 160 -1.24 -9.99 -13.55
N VAL A 161 -1.17 -10.70 -12.43
CA VAL A 161 -0.29 -10.40 -11.30
C VAL A 161 0.72 -11.53 -11.15
N CYS A 162 2.00 -11.17 -11.00
CA CYS A 162 3.07 -12.12 -10.69
C CYS A 162 3.59 -11.86 -9.27
N PRO A 163 3.20 -12.66 -8.26
CA PRO A 163 3.74 -12.53 -6.91
C PRO A 163 5.26 -12.69 -6.91
N LEU A 164 5.96 -11.77 -6.27
CA LEU A 164 7.40 -11.81 -6.09
C LEU A 164 7.70 -12.38 -4.70
N ALA A 165 8.60 -13.36 -4.63
CA ALA A 165 9.05 -14.00 -3.39
C ALA A 165 10.02 -13.09 -2.59
N VAL A 166 9.64 -11.82 -2.42
CA VAL A 166 10.46 -10.79 -1.77
C VAL A 166 9.77 -10.26 -0.52
N ARG A 167 10.60 -9.84 0.43
CA ARG A 167 10.20 -9.14 1.65
C ARG A 167 11.00 -7.86 1.75
N ALA A 168 10.49 -6.87 2.50
CA ALA A 168 11.29 -5.71 2.84
C ALA A 168 12.54 -6.17 3.61
N GLY A 169 13.71 -5.66 3.24
CA GLY A 169 14.98 -5.98 3.86
C GLY A 169 15.66 -4.72 4.38
N GLU A 170 16.48 -4.87 5.42
CA GLU A 170 17.18 -3.77 6.10
C GLU A 170 18.71 -3.87 5.98
N GLU A 171 19.25 -4.98 5.48
CA GLU A 171 20.68 -5.31 5.56
C GLU A 171 21.59 -4.47 4.62
N GLY A 172 21.02 -3.74 3.66
CA GLY A 172 21.78 -2.91 2.73
C GLY A 172 22.80 -3.72 1.91
N LEU A 173 24.00 -3.16 1.71
CA LEU A 173 25.08 -3.83 0.96
C LEU A 173 25.78 -4.87 1.84
N ARG A 174 25.88 -6.11 1.34
CA ARG A 174 26.56 -7.22 2.01
C ARG A 174 27.57 -7.91 1.09
N LEU A 175 28.71 -8.31 1.64
CA LEU A 175 29.64 -9.24 1.00
C LEU A 175 29.16 -10.67 1.25
N GLU A 176 28.86 -11.41 0.19
CA GLU A 176 28.59 -12.84 0.29
C GLU A 176 29.90 -13.60 0.50
N LYS A 177 29.89 -14.55 1.43
CA LYS A 177 30.97 -15.51 1.59
C LYS A 177 30.56 -16.77 0.85
N GLU A 178 31.39 -17.20 -0.10
CA GLU A 178 31.29 -18.53 -0.73
C GLU A 178 31.36 -19.65 0.30
#